data_AF-A0A2S2NFQ8-F1
#
_entry.id   AF-A0A2S2NFQ8-F1
#
_cell.length_a   1.000
_cell.length_b   1.000
_cell.length_c   1.000
_cell.angle_alpha   90.00
_cell.angle_beta   90.00
_cell.angle_gamma   90.00
#
_symmetry.space_group_name_H-M   'P 1'
#
loop_
_entity.id
_entity.type
_entity.pdbx_description
1 polymer ?
#
loop_
_entity_poly.entity_id
_entity_poly.type
_entity_poly.pdbx_seq_one_letter_code
_entity_poly.pdbx_strand_id
1 'polypeptide(L)'
;MVYMTLGSLFLITFGADIVFTEVFYKEEDPVGHPVKVNTSLPKTDWVLTFQDEYENHKIEVDYVAEWRFWCIMVITFITCGVFIALAILTTWHGLLISYGETSIEGHINKFETERLSAINFEYVNVYDYGMKMNWIIFLGLHSGRNWRHILFPSTHKPIGNGFIWPTKRDIFEVFYYYKQLNM
;
A
#
# COMPACT_ATOMS: atom_id res chain seq x y z
N MET A 1 -1.97 -5.38 5.34
CA MET A 1 -2.09 -4.00 4.83
C MET A 1 -0.71 -3.40 4.58
N VAL A 2 0.17 -3.34 5.59
CA VAL A 2 1.53 -2.78 5.51
C VAL A 2 2.31 -3.18 4.25
N TYR A 3 2.42 -4.48 3.93
CA TYR A 3 3.15 -4.93 2.74
C TYR A 3 2.61 -4.34 1.43
N MET A 4 1.29 -4.22 1.30
CA MET A 4 0.66 -3.64 0.12
C MET A 4 0.88 -2.13 0.06
N THR A 5 0.85 -1.43 1.21
CA THR A 5 1.17 0.00 1.29
C THR A 5 2.62 0.28 0.90
N LEU A 6 3.56 -0.56 1.34
CA LEU A 6 4.97 -0.45 0.95
C LEU A 6 5.17 -0.77 -0.54
N GLY A 7 4.44 -1.76 -1.06
CA GLY A 7 4.47 -2.11 -2.48
C GLY A 7 3.92 -0.98 -3.38
N SER A 8 2.81 -0.35 -2.98
CA SER A 8 2.28 0.80 -3.74
C SER A 8 3.17 2.03 -3.61
N LEU A 9 3.77 2.28 -2.44
CA LEU A 9 4.79 3.32 -2.29
C LEU A 9 5.98 3.09 -3.22
N PHE A 10 6.47 1.85 -3.30
CA PHE A 10 7.53 1.46 -4.21
C PHE A 10 7.17 1.80 -5.66
N LEU A 11 5.98 1.39 -6.13
CA LEU A 11 5.51 1.69 -7.49
C LEU A 11 5.42 3.21 -7.75
N ILE A 12 4.97 4.00 -6.77
CA ILE A 12 4.91 5.46 -6.89
C ILE A 12 6.33 6.04 -7.01
N THR A 13 7.26 5.62 -6.17
CA THR A 13 8.63 6.16 -6.18
C THR A 13 9.40 5.84 -7.46
N PHE A 14 9.31 4.60 -7.96
CA PHE A 14 10.00 4.19 -9.17
C PHE A 14 9.23 4.52 -10.46
N GLY A 15 7.90 4.69 -10.37
CA GLY A 15 7.06 5.11 -11.49
C GLY A 15 7.00 6.64 -11.68
N ALA A 16 7.43 7.43 -10.70
CA ALA A 16 7.42 8.89 -10.75
C ALA A 16 8.22 9.44 -11.94
N ASP A 17 9.34 8.80 -12.29
CA ASP A 17 10.20 9.20 -13.41
C ASP A 17 9.49 9.08 -14.76
N ILE A 18 8.73 7.99 -14.93
CA ILE A 18 7.92 7.76 -16.15
C ILE A 18 6.86 8.85 -16.27
N VAL A 19 6.15 9.15 -15.17
CA VAL A 19 5.13 10.21 -15.15
C VAL A 19 5.77 11.56 -15.44
N PHE A 20 6.92 11.87 -14.84
CA PHE A 20 7.62 13.13 -15.05
C PHE A 20 8.01 13.34 -16.51
N THR A 21 8.60 12.32 -17.14
CA THR A 21 9.07 12.38 -18.52
C THR A 21 7.91 12.44 -19.52
N GLU A 22 6.92 11.56 -19.38
CA GLU A 22 5.85 11.40 -20.38
C GLU A 22 4.71 12.41 -20.22
N VAL A 23 4.38 12.82 -18.99
CA VAL A 23 3.24 13.72 -18.71
C VAL A 23 3.69 15.18 -18.58
N PHE A 24 4.81 15.43 -17.87
CA PHE A 24 5.21 16.80 -17.53
C PHE A 24 6.25 17.39 -18.49
N TYR A 25 7.20 16.59 -18.98
CA TYR A 25 8.33 17.07 -19.78
C TYR A 25 8.29 16.69 -21.25
N LYS A 26 7.26 15.94 -21.70
CA LYS A 26 7.03 15.43 -23.06
C LYS A 26 8.25 15.64 -23.97
N GLU A 27 9.29 14.84 -23.75
CA GLU A 27 10.49 14.92 -24.58
C GLU A 27 10.07 14.73 -26.04
N GLU A 28 10.27 15.77 -26.85
CA GLU A 28 10.03 15.68 -28.28
C GLU A 28 11.15 14.80 -28.86
N ASP A 29 10.85 13.52 -29.07
CA ASP A 29 11.74 12.64 -29.84
C ASP A 29 11.97 13.27 -31.22
N PRO A 30 13.23 13.45 -31.67
CA PRO A 30 13.51 13.96 -32.99
C PRO A 30 12.98 12.97 -34.04
N VAL A 31 11.90 13.36 -34.73
CA VAL A 31 11.26 12.55 -35.78
C VAL A 31 12.20 12.47 -36.99
N GLY A 32 13.11 11.50 -36.97
CA GLY A 32 13.98 11.17 -38.10
C GLY A 32 13.36 10.08 -38.97
N HIS A 33 12.78 10.43 -40.11
CA HIS A 33 12.27 9.44 -41.06
C HIS A 33 13.42 8.79 -41.88
N PRO A 34 13.48 7.46 -42.04
CA PRO A 34 14.36 6.85 -43.03
C PRO A 34 13.75 7.00 -44.43
N VAL A 35 14.36 7.83 -45.28
CA VAL A 35 13.91 8.01 -46.68
C VAL A 35 14.23 6.75 -47.49
N LYS A 36 13.22 5.93 -47.79
CA LYS A 36 13.35 4.83 -48.76
C LYS A 36 13.06 5.38 -50.17
N VAL A 37 14.11 5.67 -50.94
CA VAL A 37 13.96 6.18 -52.32
C VAL A 37 13.71 5.02 -53.27
N ASN A 38 12.49 4.90 -53.80
CA ASN A 38 12.20 3.98 -54.90
C ASN A 38 12.44 4.67 -56.25
N THR A 39 13.46 4.24 -57.00
CA THR A 39 13.89 4.88 -58.26
C THR A 39 12.98 4.58 -59.47
N SER A 40 11.96 3.74 -59.33
CA SER A 40 11.08 3.35 -60.46
C SER A 40 9.84 4.23 -60.62
N LEU A 41 9.54 5.13 -59.70
CA LEU A 41 8.31 5.94 -59.71
C LEU A 41 8.51 7.32 -60.34
N PRO A 42 7.54 7.82 -61.13
CA PRO A 42 7.57 9.18 -61.67
C PRO A 42 7.64 10.24 -60.56
N LYS A 43 8.49 11.25 -60.78
CA LYS A 43 8.17 12.70 -60.74
C LYS A 43 7.11 13.24 -59.74
N THR A 44 5.91 12.71 -59.76
CA THR A 44 4.74 13.24 -59.05
C THR A 44 4.18 12.25 -58.03
N ASP A 45 4.41 10.96 -58.26
CA ASP A 45 3.85 9.88 -57.45
C ASP A 45 4.61 9.73 -56.14
N TRP A 46 5.92 9.98 -56.13
CA TRP A 46 6.70 9.97 -54.89
C TRP A 46 6.22 11.04 -53.89
N VAL A 47 5.83 12.23 -54.34
CA VAL A 47 5.29 13.27 -53.43
C VAL A 47 4.03 12.77 -52.75
N LEU A 48 3.12 12.15 -53.50
CA LEU A 48 1.84 11.65 -52.98
C LEU A 48 2.05 10.46 -52.04
N THR A 49 2.95 9.53 -52.39
CA THR A 49 3.27 8.38 -51.53
C THR A 49 3.97 8.82 -50.24
N PHE A 50 4.92 9.76 -50.30
CA PHE A 50 5.57 10.28 -49.08
C PHE A 50 4.61 11.05 -48.19
N GLN A 51 3.71 11.84 -48.77
CA GLN A 51 2.69 12.55 -48.01
C GLN A 51 1.75 11.57 -47.30
N ASP A 52 1.27 10.53 -48.00
CA ASP A 52 0.35 9.54 -47.45
C ASP A 52 1.03 8.64 -46.39
N GLU A 53 2.26 8.18 -46.62
CA GLU A 53 3.03 7.43 -45.61
C GLU A 53 3.35 8.30 -44.38
N TYR A 54 3.68 9.58 -44.58
CA TYR A 54 3.94 10.51 -43.48
C TYR A 54 2.69 10.80 -42.65
N GLU A 55 1.55 11.09 -43.28
CA GLU A 55 0.28 11.34 -42.59
C GLU A 55 -0.17 10.08 -41.83
N ASN A 56 -0.12 8.89 -42.46
CA ASN A 56 -0.49 7.63 -41.80
C ASN A 56 0.42 7.30 -40.62
N HIS A 57 1.74 7.47 -40.78
CA HIS A 57 2.69 7.25 -39.68
C HIS A 57 2.48 8.25 -38.54
N LYS A 58 2.23 9.52 -38.86
CA LYS A 58 1.94 10.55 -37.86
C LYS A 58 0.66 10.24 -37.08
N ILE A 59 -0.40 9.80 -37.76
CA ILE A 59 -1.66 9.39 -37.13
C ILE A 59 -1.44 8.20 -36.20
N GLU A 60 -0.67 7.18 -36.61
CA GLU A 60 -0.36 6.02 -35.78
C GLU A 60 0.45 6.41 -34.53
N VAL A 61 1.48 7.24 -34.70
CA VAL A 61 2.33 7.74 -33.60
C VAL A 61 1.51 8.57 -32.61
N ASP A 62 0.66 9.49 -33.11
CA ASP A 62 -0.20 10.32 -32.27
C ASP A 62 -1.21 9.47 -31.48
N TYR A 63 -1.82 8.44 -32.10
CA TYR A 63 -2.74 7.53 -31.43
C TYR A 63 -2.03 6.72 -30.33
N VAL A 64 -0.88 6.12 -30.62
CA VAL A 64 -0.13 5.34 -29.62
C VAL A 64 0.32 6.23 -28.46
N ALA A 65 0.77 7.45 -28.73
CA ALA A 65 1.14 8.42 -27.70
C ALA A 65 -0.05 8.80 -26.80
N GLU A 66 -1.23 9.03 -27.39
CA GLU A 66 -2.45 9.35 -26.63
C GLU A 66 -2.86 8.20 -25.70
N TRP A 67 -2.85 6.95 -26.20
CA TRP A 67 -3.17 5.78 -25.38
C TRP A 67 -2.17 5.56 -24.25
N ARG A 68 -0.87 5.71 -24.55
CA ARG A 68 0.19 5.61 -23.53
C ARG A 68 -0.02 6.62 -22.41
N PHE A 69 -0.33 7.88 -22.75
CA PHE A 69 -0.64 8.92 -21.78
C PHE A 69 -1.81 8.52 -20.88
N TRP A 70 -2.95 8.11 -21.46
CA TRP A 70 -4.12 7.71 -20.68
C TRP A 70 -3.86 6.51 -19.78
N CYS A 71 -3.12 5.50 -20.27
CA CYS A 71 -2.70 4.35 -19.45
C CYS A 71 -1.85 4.78 -18.26
N ILE A 72 -0.86 5.64 -18.46
CA ILE A 72 0.00 6.17 -17.39
C ILE A 72 -0.85 6.93 -16.36
N MET A 73 -1.77 7.78 -16.80
CA MET A 73 -2.66 8.53 -15.93
C MET A 73 -3.56 7.62 -15.09
N VAL A 74 -4.18 6.61 -15.69
CA VAL A 74 -5.04 5.65 -14.99
C VAL A 74 -4.24 4.84 -13.95
N ILE A 75 -3.07 4.31 -14.34
CA ILE A 75 -2.20 3.54 -13.42
C ILE A 75 -1.74 4.42 -12.26
N THR A 76 -1.33 5.65 -12.53
CA THR A 76 -0.90 6.62 -11.51
C THR A 76 -2.04 6.91 -10.53
N PHE A 77 -3.24 7.22 -11.05
CA PHE A 77 -4.39 7.55 -10.23
C PHE A 77 -4.82 6.36 -9.34
N ILE A 78 -4.91 5.17 -9.91
CA ILE A 78 -5.29 3.96 -9.16
C ILE A 78 -4.23 3.64 -8.10
N THR A 79 -2.94 3.69 -8.45
CA THR A 79 -1.86 3.35 -7.51
C THR A 79 -1.80 4.34 -6.34
N CYS A 80 -1.92 5.64 -6.62
CA CYS A 80 -2.00 6.68 -5.59
C CYS A 80 -3.25 6.53 -4.72
N GLY A 81 -4.42 6.28 -5.32
CA GLY A 81 -5.67 6.06 -4.58
C GLY A 81 -5.59 4.85 -3.65
N VAL A 82 -5.06 3.73 -4.14
CA VAL A 82 -4.82 2.52 -3.34
C VAL A 82 -3.83 2.79 -2.22
N PHE A 83 -2.72 3.50 -2.49
CA PHE A 83 -1.76 3.87 -1.46
C PHE A 83 -2.40 4.68 -0.33
N ILE A 84 -3.15 5.73 -0.67
CA ILE A 84 -3.83 6.58 0.32
C ILE A 84 -4.82 5.78 1.16
N ALA A 85 -5.71 5.01 0.52
CA ALA A 85 -6.70 4.20 1.21
C ALA A 85 -6.05 3.19 2.17
N LEU A 86 -5.01 2.49 1.70
CA LEU A 86 -4.29 1.50 2.52
C LEU A 86 -3.46 2.15 3.63
N ALA A 87 -2.87 3.34 3.40
CA ALA A 87 -2.12 4.06 4.41
C ALA A 87 -3.01 4.51 5.57
N ILE A 88 -4.19 5.05 5.28
CA ILE A 88 -5.20 5.41 6.29
C ILE A 88 -5.62 4.19 7.07
N LEU A 89 -6.01 3.11 6.38
CA LEU A 89 -6.47 1.88 7.02
C LEU A 89 -5.37 1.21 7.87
N THR A 90 -4.13 1.22 7.39
CA THR A 90 -2.96 0.71 8.14
C THR A 90 -2.72 1.52 9.40
N THR A 91 -2.82 2.85 9.30
CA THR A 91 -2.63 3.76 10.44
C THR A 91 -3.72 3.55 11.48
N TRP A 92 -4.98 3.44 11.04
CA TRP A 92 -6.11 3.16 11.92
C TRP A 92 -5.93 1.86 12.70
N HIS A 93 -5.58 0.77 12.02
CA HIS A 93 -5.29 -0.50 12.70
C HIS A 93 -4.06 -0.41 13.61
N GLY A 94 -3.02 0.34 13.23
CA GLY A 94 -1.86 0.57 14.09
C GLY A 94 -2.21 1.29 15.40
N LEU A 95 -3.14 2.24 15.34
CA LEU A 95 -3.66 2.93 16.54
C LEU A 95 -4.45 1.96 17.43
N LEU A 96 -5.37 1.18 16.85
CA LEU A 96 -6.13 0.16 17.59
C LEU A 96 -5.21 -0.84 18.30
N ILE A 97 -4.19 -1.35 17.60
CA ILE A 97 -3.17 -2.23 18.19
C ILE A 97 -2.44 -1.50 19.33
N SER A 98 -2.11 -0.23 19.16
CA SER A 98 -1.41 0.55 20.19
C SER A 98 -2.23 0.71 21.47
N TYR A 99 -3.56 0.74 21.38
CA TYR A 99 -4.48 0.80 22.53
C TYR A 99 -4.93 -0.58 23.04
N GLY A 100 -4.53 -1.67 22.38
CA GLY A 100 -4.94 -3.03 22.78
C GLY A 100 -6.42 -3.31 22.50
N GLU A 101 -6.96 -2.75 21.42
CA GLU A 101 -8.38 -2.83 21.07
C GLU A 101 -8.59 -3.46 19.68
N THR A 102 -9.70 -4.16 19.51
CA THR A 102 -10.24 -4.51 18.19
C THR A 102 -11.07 -3.36 17.60
N SER A 103 -11.42 -3.43 16.30
CA SER A 103 -12.26 -2.41 15.66
C SER A 103 -13.64 -2.25 16.31
N ILE A 104 -14.19 -3.33 16.86
CA ILE A 104 -15.48 -3.31 17.57
C ILE A 104 -15.30 -2.69 18.96
N GLU A 105 -14.28 -3.16 19.69
CA GLU A 105 -13.97 -2.65 21.03
C GLU A 105 -13.63 -1.17 21.01
N GLY A 106 -12.89 -0.65 20.03
CA GLY A 106 -12.59 0.78 19.96
C GLY A 106 -13.84 1.65 19.84
N HIS A 107 -14.89 1.17 19.18
CA HIS A 107 -16.17 1.88 19.14
C HIS A 107 -16.91 1.82 20.48
N ILE A 108 -16.94 0.64 21.12
CA ILE A 108 -17.57 0.43 22.43
C ILE A 108 -16.85 1.22 23.52
N ASN A 109 -15.53 1.17 23.54
CA ASN A 109 -14.68 1.85 24.51
C ASN A 109 -14.83 3.36 24.40
N LYS A 110 -14.92 3.90 23.18
CA LYS A 110 -15.22 5.32 22.97
C LYS A 110 -16.57 5.70 23.58
N PHE A 111 -17.63 4.93 23.28
CA PHE A 111 -18.95 5.16 23.84
C PHE A 111 -18.98 5.06 25.37
N GLU A 112 -18.34 4.04 25.94
CA GLU A 112 -18.23 3.85 27.40
C GLU A 112 -17.42 4.96 28.07
N THR A 113 -16.35 5.44 27.41
CA THR A 113 -15.56 6.58 27.89
C THR A 113 -16.42 7.84 27.97
N GLU A 114 -17.20 8.13 26.93
CA GLU A 114 -18.13 9.27 26.92
C GLU A 114 -19.20 9.10 28.02
N ARG A 115 -19.80 7.92 28.14
CA ARG A 115 -20.82 7.62 29.16
C ARG A 115 -20.30 7.75 30.60
N LEU A 116 -19.11 7.22 30.89
CA LEU A 116 -18.50 7.26 32.22
C LEU A 116 -17.99 8.67 32.57
N SER A 117 -17.45 9.40 31.59
CA SER A 117 -17.04 10.79 31.79
C SER A 117 -18.21 11.70 32.22
N ALA A 118 -19.42 11.44 31.72
CA ALA A 118 -20.62 12.18 32.09
C ALA A 118 -21.02 12.00 33.57
N ILE A 119 -20.63 10.89 34.19
CA ILE A 119 -20.85 10.62 35.62
C ILE A 119 -19.58 10.83 36.46
N ASN A 120 -18.56 11.51 35.90
CA ASN A 120 -17.27 11.80 36.51
C ASN A 120 -16.49 10.54 36.93
N PHE A 121 -16.62 9.47 36.15
CA PHE A 121 -15.82 8.25 36.26
C PHE A 121 -14.88 8.11 35.06
N GLU A 122 -13.67 7.59 35.31
CA GLU A 122 -12.70 7.32 34.27
C GLU A 122 -12.87 5.89 33.75
N TYR A 123 -13.07 5.75 32.44
CA TYR A 123 -13.02 4.46 31.77
C TYR A 123 -11.56 4.02 31.59
N VAL A 124 -11.24 2.78 31.97
CA VAL A 124 -9.92 2.19 31.76
C VAL A 124 -10.06 0.89 31.00
N ASN A 125 -9.43 0.81 29.82
CA ASN A 125 -9.35 -0.44 29.07
C ASN A 125 -8.45 -1.45 29.80
N VAL A 126 -9.05 -2.56 30.22
CA VAL A 126 -8.37 -3.62 30.98
C VAL A 126 -7.40 -4.44 30.11
N TYR A 127 -7.60 -4.41 28.79
CA TYR A 127 -6.79 -5.10 27.79
C TYR A 127 -5.70 -4.21 27.18
N ASP A 128 -5.54 -2.97 27.66
CA ASP A 128 -4.40 -2.13 27.30
C ASP A 128 -3.19 -2.43 28.20
N TYR A 129 -2.25 -3.21 27.68
CA TYR A 129 -0.98 -3.55 28.34
C TYR A 129 0.10 -2.47 28.15
N GLY A 130 -0.21 -1.38 27.43
CA GLY A 130 0.69 -0.34 26.99
C GLY A 130 1.26 -0.61 25.59
N MET A 131 1.46 0.47 24.81
CA MET A 131 1.80 0.43 23.38
C MET A 131 2.85 -0.63 23.02
N LYS A 132 4.01 -0.61 23.69
CA LYS A 132 5.09 -1.59 23.41
C LYS A 132 4.62 -3.03 23.58
N MET A 133 3.89 -3.31 24.65
CA MET A 133 3.46 -4.66 24.99
C MET A 133 2.34 -5.14 24.07
N ASN A 134 1.41 -4.25 23.72
CA ASN A 134 0.33 -4.55 22.78
C ASN A 134 0.90 -4.95 21.41
N TRP A 135 1.92 -4.24 20.92
CA TRP A 135 2.62 -4.59 19.68
C TRP A 135 3.37 -5.93 19.78
N ILE A 136 4.01 -6.23 20.92
CA ILE A 136 4.69 -7.52 21.12
C ILE A 136 3.69 -8.68 21.08
N ILE A 137 2.54 -8.54 21.75
CA ILE A 137 1.47 -9.54 21.77
C ILE A 137 0.90 -9.71 20.36
N PHE A 138 0.54 -8.61 19.70
CA PHE A 138 -0.05 -8.63 18.36
C PHE A 138 0.88 -9.28 17.32
N LEU A 139 2.17 -8.92 17.32
CA LEU A 139 3.15 -9.48 16.39
C LEU A 139 3.63 -10.89 16.79
N GLY A 140 3.24 -11.39 17.96
CA GLY A 140 3.72 -12.66 18.49
C GLY A 140 5.23 -12.67 18.72
N LEU A 141 5.81 -11.54 19.12
CA LEU A 141 7.25 -11.36 19.40
C LEU A 141 7.61 -11.83 20.81
N HIS A 142 7.09 -12.97 21.20
CA HIS A 142 7.37 -13.61 22.48
C HIS A 142 7.91 -15.02 22.25
N SER A 143 8.32 -15.70 23.33
CA SER A 143 8.75 -17.12 23.27
C SER A 143 9.89 -17.39 22.28
N GLY A 144 10.88 -16.49 22.22
CA GLY A 144 12.06 -16.65 21.36
C GLY A 144 11.87 -16.24 19.89
N ARG A 145 10.69 -15.73 19.52
CA ARG A 145 10.44 -15.22 18.16
C ARG A 145 11.04 -13.84 17.97
N ASN A 146 11.83 -13.72 16.90
CA ASN A 146 12.40 -12.46 16.45
C ASN A 146 11.61 -11.86 15.28
N TRP A 147 11.89 -10.59 14.97
CA TRP A 147 11.23 -9.81 13.91
C TRP A 147 11.19 -10.49 12.53
N ARG A 148 12.14 -11.37 12.22
CA ARG A 148 12.18 -12.14 10.96
C ARG A 148 10.93 -13.01 10.75
N HIS A 149 10.27 -13.45 11.82
CA HIS A 149 9.05 -14.27 11.75
C HIS A 149 7.80 -13.47 11.39
N ILE A 150 7.92 -12.14 11.23
CA ILE A 150 6.84 -11.25 10.80
C ILE A 150 6.83 -11.11 9.27
N LEU A 151 8.00 -11.31 8.62
CA LEU A 151 8.17 -11.11 7.18
C LEU A 151 7.30 -12.02 6.33
N PHE A 152 7.11 -13.26 6.78
CA PHE A 152 6.33 -14.28 6.08
C PHE A 152 5.11 -14.68 6.91
N PRO A 153 4.01 -15.11 6.25
CA PRO A 153 2.86 -15.65 6.95
C PRO A 153 3.30 -16.83 7.82
N SER A 154 2.99 -16.75 9.11
CA SER A 154 3.36 -17.75 10.11
C SER A 154 2.09 -18.46 10.58
N THR A 155 2.15 -19.78 10.75
CA THR A 155 1.10 -20.60 11.37
C THR A 155 1.11 -20.53 12.90
N HIS A 156 1.72 -19.49 13.47
CA HIS A 156 1.88 -19.35 14.90
C HIS A 156 0.53 -19.07 15.57
N LYS A 157 0.26 -19.79 16.65
CA LYS A 157 -1.00 -19.63 17.39
C LYS A 157 -0.95 -18.37 18.25
N PRO A 158 -2.06 -17.63 18.36
CA PRO A 158 -2.15 -16.55 19.33
C PRO A 158 -2.01 -17.09 20.76
N ILE A 159 -1.69 -16.21 21.70
CA ILE A 159 -1.68 -16.56 23.13
C ILE A 159 -3.11 -16.87 23.56
N GLY A 160 -3.30 -17.97 24.30
CA GLY A 160 -4.60 -18.36 24.84
C GLY A 160 -5.47 -19.12 23.85
N ASN A 161 -6.77 -19.18 24.16
CA ASN A 161 -7.77 -19.97 23.43
C ASN A 161 -8.80 -19.11 22.66
N GLY A 162 -8.68 -17.79 22.72
CA GLY A 162 -9.62 -16.86 22.09
C GLY A 162 -10.97 -16.71 22.81
N PHE A 163 -11.15 -17.34 23.98
CA PHE A 163 -12.31 -17.14 24.85
C PHE A 163 -11.98 -16.33 26.10
N ILE A 164 -10.73 -16.42 26.55
CA ILE A 164 -10.22 -15.72 27.73
C ILE A 164 -8.93 -15.03 27.32
N TRP A 165 -8.84 -13.75 27.63
CA TRP A 165 -7.64 -12.95 27.45
C TRP A 165 -7.10 -12.55 28.82
N PRO A 166 -5.78 -12.59 29.04
CA PRO A 166 -5.19 -12.08 30.27
C PRO A 166 -5.58 -10.61 30.46
N THR A 167 -5.70 -10.14 31.70
CA THR A 167 -5.82 -8.70 31.93
C THR A 167 -4.44 -8.07 32.03
N LYS A 168 -4.36 -6.73 32.02
CA LYS A 168 -3.13 -5.99 32.33
C LYS A 168 -2.41 -6.47 33.59
N ARG A 169 -3.14 -7.01 34.57
CA ARG A 169 -2.60 -7.51 35.85
C ARG A 169 -1.98 -8.90 35.73
N ASP A 170 -2.53 -9.75 34.86
CA ASP A 170 -2.17 -11.18 34.77
C ASP A 170 -1.12 -11.46 33.68
N ILE A 171 -0.87 -10.50 32.79
CA ILE A 171 -0.11 -10.70 31.55
C ILE A 171 1.31 -11.25 31.79
N PHE A 172 1.98 -10.81 32.86
CA PHE A 172 3.35 -11.24 33.18
C PHE A 172 3.42 -12.71 33.62
N GLU A 173 2.41 -13.18 34.36
CA GLU A 173 2.33 -14.59 34.76
C GLU A 173 2.11 -15.47 33.53
N VAL A 174 1.23 -15.05 32.62
CA VAL A 174 0.99 -15.78 31.37
C VAL A 174 2.28 -15.93 30.55
N PHE A 175 3.07 -14.87 30.40
CA PHE A 175 4.34 -14.96 29.66
C PHE A 175 5.35 -15.88 30.33
N TYR A 176 5.39 -15.90 31.67
CA TYR A 176 6.27 -16.81 32.40
C TYR A 176 5.89 -18.28 32.14
N TYR A 177 4.62 -18.64 32.28
CA TYR A 177 4.13 -20.01 32.01
C TYR A 177 4.31 -20.41 30.54
N TYR A 178 4.01 -19.51 29.61
CA TYR A 178 4.11 -19.79 28.17
C TYR A 178 5.56 -20.00 27.71
N LYS A 179 6.53 -19.35 28.38
CA LYS A 179 7.96 -19.60 28.16
C LYS A 179 8.36 -21.00 28.66
N GLN A 180 7.82 -21.45 29.79
CA GLN A 180 8.12 -22.77 30.36
C GLN A 180 7.55 -23.91 29.52
N LEU A 181 6.39 -23.74 28.89
CA LEU A 181 5.76 -24.76 28.02
C LEU A 181 6.46 -24.95 26.67
N ASN A 182 7.25 -23.98 26.22
CA ASN A 182 7.90 -23.98 24.90
C ASN A 182 9.44 -24.02 24.96
N MET A 183 10.01 -24.26 26.15
CA MET A 183 11.41 -24.69 26.32
C MET A 183 11.46 -26.21 26.39
#